data_AF-A7RQV0-F1
#
_entry.id   AF-A7RQV0-F1
#
_cell.length_a   1.000
_cell.length_b   1.000
_cell.length_c   1.000
_cell.angle_alpha   90.00
_cell.angle_beta   90.00
_cell.angle_gamma   90.00
#
_symmetry.space_group_name_H-M   'P 1'
#
loop_
_entity.id
_entity.type
_entity.pdbx_description
1 polymer ?
#
loop_
_entity_poly.entity_id
_entity_poly.type
_entity_poly.pdbx_seq_one_letter_code
_entity_poly.pdbx_strand_id
1 'polypeptide(L)'
;MSWAQDEWKDGLSANALKNIASLEQQNERLVKDNKQKQFQIESCTAALEKQKRQTKEEENKYSLLKRDNQLLSESCEDLERTRQKLLHDIQSKDGKISCVEGKLNRLKQNLE
;
A
#
# COMPACT_ATOMS: atom_id res chain seq x y z
N MET A 1 -20.84 -15.90 -47.23
CA MET A 1 -20.78 -15.91 -48.70
C MET A 1 -19.36 -16.34 -49.10
N SER A 2 -19.06 -17.64 -49.25
CA SER A 2 -17.69 -18.10 -49.62
C SER A 2 -17.53 -18.52 -51.08
N TRP A 3 -18.57 -18.37 -51.91
CA TRP A 3 -18.53 -18.82 -53.30
C TRP A 3 -17.56 -17.99 -54.17
N ALA A 4 -17.46 -16.67 -53.96
CA ALA A 4 -16.51 -15.84 -54.70
C ALA A 4 -15.03 -16.02 -54.25
N GLN A 5 -14.78 -16.78 -53.18
CA GLN A 5 -13.46 -16.86 -52.56
C GLN A 5 -12.59 -17.99 -53.13
N ASP A 6 -13.15 -18.90 -53.92
CA ASP A 6 -12.41 -19.99 -54.56
C ASP A 6 -12.43 -19.91 -56.10
N GLU A 7 -13.26 -19.06 -56.72
CA GLU A 7 -13.28 -18.87 -58.19
C GLU A 7 -11.92 -18.43 -58.75
N TRP A 8 -11.11 -17.69 -57.98
CA TRP A 8 -9.76 -17.30 -58.39
C TRP A 8 -8.76 -18.47 -58.41
N LYS A 9 -9.10 -19.59 -57.76
CA LYS A 9 -8.28 -20.80 -57.72
C LYS A 9 -8.50 -21.70 -58.93
N ASP A 10 -9.53 -21.44 -59.73
CA ASP A 10 -9.83 -22.21 -60.94
C ASP A 10 -8.70 -22.09 -61.97
N GLY A 11 -8.31 -23.22 -62.55
CA GLY A 11 -7.22 -23.31 -63.53
C GLY A 11 -5.80 -23.33 -62.94
N LEU A 12 -5.64 -23.24 -61.60
CA LEU A 12 -4.33 -23.39 -60.95
C LEU A 12 -3.87 -24.85 -60.94
N SER A 13 -2.54 -25.06 -60.98
CA SER A 13 -1.97 -26.40 -60.85
C SER A 13 -2.17 -26.98 -59.45
N ALA A 14 -2.23 -28.31 -59.33
CA ALA A 14 -2.38 -28.99 -58.04
C ALA A 14 -1.30 -28.59 -57.01
N ASN A 15 -0.08 -28.30 -57.47
CA ASN A 15 1.01 -27.84 -56.61
C ASN A 15 0.76 -26.42 -56.07
N ALA A 16 0.23 -25.52 -56.92
CA ALA A 16 -0.15 -24.18 -56.50
C ALA A 16 -1.29 -24.22 -55.47
N LEU A 17 -2.33 -25.04 -55.71
CA LEU A 17 -3.45 -25.22 -54.78
C LEU A 17 -3.00 -25.76 -53.42
N LYS A 18 -2.07 -26.74 -53.41
CA LYS A 18 -1.50 -27.29 -52.17
C LYS A 18 -0.73 -26.24 -51.38
N ASN A 19 0.06 -25.41 -52.05
CA ASN A 19 0.81 -24.34 -51.40
C ASN A 19 -0.14 -23.26 -50.81
N ILE A 20 -1.18 -22.89 -51.56
CA ILE A 20 -2.21 -21.95 -51.09
C ILE A 20 -2.87 -22.49 -49.83
N ALA A 21 -3.34 -23.74 -49.83
CA ALA A 21 -3.99 -24.34 -48.66
C ALA A 21 -3.07 -24.39 -47.43
N SER A 22 -1.77 -24.65 -47.63
CA SER A 22 -0.78 -24.62 -46.55
C SER A 22 -0.61 -23.21 -45.97
N LEU A 23 -0.57 -22.19 -46.82
CA LEU A 23 -0.45 -20.78 -46.40
C LEU A 23 -1.73 -20.29 -45.71
N GLU A 24 -2.90 -20.66 -46.22
CA GLU A 24 -4.20 -20.38 -45.59
C GLU A 24 -4.25 -20.98 -44.18
N GLN A 25 -3.86 -22.25 -44.02
CA GLN A 25 -3.80 -22.90 -42.72
C GLN A 25 -2.80 -22.21 -41.76
N GLN A 26 -1.64 -21.80 -42.27
CA GLN A 26 -0.66 -21.08 -41.47
C GLN A 26 -1.19 -19.71 -41.03
N ASN A 27 -1.85 -18.99 -41.93
CA ASN A 27 -2.46 -17.69 -41.65
C ASN A 27 -3.56 -17.82 -40.59
N GLU A 28 -4.43 -18.82 -40.69
CA GLU A 28 -5.45 -19.08 -39.65
C GLU A 28 -4.85 -19.34 -38.27
N ARG A 29 -3.75 -20.12 -38.22
CA ARG A 29 -3.03 -20.37 -36.96
C ARG A 29 -2.45 -19.08 -36.38
N LEU A 30 -1.81 -18.27 -37.21
CA LEU A 30 -1.23 -16.99 -36.79
C LEU A 30 -2.31 -16.00 -36.33
N VAL A 31 -3.46 -15.93 -37.00
CA VAL A 31 -4.58 -15.07 -36.58
C VAL A 31 -5.12 -15.50 -35.22
N LYS A 32 -5.27 -16.81 -34.97
CA LYS A 32 -5.71 -17.33 -33.67
C LYS A 32 -4.69 -17.04 -32.56
N ASP A 33 -3.41 -17.30 -32.82
CA ASP A 33 -2.33 -17.02 -31.88
C ASP A 33 -2.23 -15.52 -31.54
N ASN A 34 -2.33 -14.65 -32.55
CA ASN A 34 -2.31 -13.20 -32.35
C ASN A 34 -3.50 -12.74 -31.49
N LYS A 35 -4.72 -13.21 -31.77
CA LYS A 35 -5.89 -12.91 -30.92
C LYS A 35 -5.71 -13.38 -29.48
N GLN A 36 -5.15 -14.57 -29.28
CA GLN A 36 -4.90 -15.09 -27.94
C GLN A 36 -3.86 -14.25 -27.18
N LYS A 37 -2.77 -13.87 -27.84
CA LYS A 37 -1.75 -12.98 -27.26
C LYS A 37 -2.30 -11.60 -26.94
N GLN A 38 -3.11 -11.04 -27.84
CA GLN A 38 -3.76 -9.75 -27.61
C GLN A 38 -4.63 -9.78 -26.35
N PHE A 39 -5.45 -10.82 -26.18
CA PHE A 39 -6.24 -11.01 -24.96
C PHE A 39 -5.38 -11.13 -23.70
N GLN A 40 -4.27 -11.86 -23.75
CA GLN A 40 -3.35 -11.97 -22.62
C GLN A 40 -2.74 -10.62 -22.26
N ILE A 41 -2.31 -9.83 -23.26
CA ILE A 41 -1.77 -8.49 -23.06
C ILE A 41 -2.81 -7.58 -22.41
N GLU A 42 -4.05 -7.58 -22.89
CA GLU A 42 -5.14 -6.78 -22.33
C GLU A 42 -5.43 -7.16 -20.87
N SER A 43 -5.48 -8.46 -20.58
CA SER A 43 -5.69 -8.98 -19.23
C SER A 43 -4.55 -8.57 -18.28
N CYS A 44 -3.30 -8.75 -18.68
CA CYS A 44 -2.13 -8.34 -17.90
C CYS A 44 -2.09 -6.81 -17.69
N THR A 45 -2.45 -6.03 -18.71
CA THR A 45 -2.51 -4.57 -18.62
C THR A 45 -3.56 -4.11 -17.62
N ALA A 46 -4.76 -4.70 -17.66
CA ALA A 46 -5.82 -4.40 -16.71
C ALA A 46 -5.43 -4.76 -15.26
N ALA A 47 -4.78 -5.92 -15.07
CA ALA A 47 -4.27 -6.34 -13.76
C ALA A 47 -3.18 -5.39 -13.24
N LEU A 48 -2.27 -4.94 -14.10
CA LEU A 48 -1.22 -3.99 -13.75
C LEU A 48 -1.80 -2.63 -13.32
N GLU A 49 -2.75 -2.08 -14.06
CA GLU A 49 -3.39 -0.80 -13.70
C GLU A 49 -4.15 -0.90 -12.37
N LYS A 50 -4.83 -2.04 -12.12
CA LYS A 50 -5.43 -2.31 -10.81
C LYS A 50 -4.38 -2.31 -9.69
N GLN A 51 -3.25 -2.99 -9.90
CA GLN A 51 -2.19 -3.07 -8.90
C GLN A 51 -1.52 -1.72 -8.62
N LYS A 52 -1.31 -0.89 -9.66
CA LYS A 52 -0.80 0.48 -9.51
C LYS A 52 -1.72 1.33 -8.64
N ARG A 53 -3.04 1.25 -8.89
CA ARG A 53 -4.04 1.97 -8.08
C ARG A 53 -4.01 1.51 -6.63
N GLN A 54 -3.98 0.20 -6.38
CA GLN A 54 -3.90 -0.35 -5.03
C GLN A 54 -2.62 0.08 -4.31
N THR A 55 -1.48 0.06 -5.01
CA THR A 55 -0.19 0.51 -4.45
C THR A 55 -0.26 1.97 -4.02
N LYS A 56 -0.82 2.85 -4.87
CA LYS A 56 -1.01 4.27 -4.55
C LYS A 56 -1.96 4.48 -3.35
N GLU A 57 -3.02 3.68 -3.26
CA GLU A 57 -3.93 3.70 -2.10
C GLU A 57 -3.19 3.31 -0.80
N GLU A 58 -2.35 2.28 -0.83
CA GLU A 58 -1.54 1.85 0.32
C GLU A 58 -0.44 2.86 0.68
N GLU A 59 0.23 3.49 -0.29
CA GLU A 59 1.20 4.56 -0.05
C GLU A 59 0.57 5.76 0.69
N ASN A 60 -0.67 6.12 0.31
CA ASN A 60 -1.43 7.16 1.00
C ASN A 60 -1.77 6.74 2.44
N LYS A 61 -2.26 5.52 2.65
CA LYS A 61 -2.56 5.00 4.00
C LYS A 61 -1.31 4.96 4.88
N TYR A 62 -0.19 4.49 4.33
CA TYR A 62 1.09 4.47 5.02
C TYR A 62 1.53 5.87 5.43
N SER A 63 1.39 6.85 4.53
CA SER A 63 1.75 8.25 4.80
C SER A 63 0.91 8.85 5.92
N LEU A 64 -0.39 8.55 5.96
CA LEU A 64 -1.29 8.96 7.05
C LEU A 64 -0.90 8.30 8.37
N LEU A 65 -0.72 6.97 8.39
CA LEU A 65 -0.31 6.24 9.59
C LEU A 65 1.04 6.73 10.13
N LYS A 66 1.99 7.04 9.25
CA LYS A 66 3.29 7.59 9.64
C LYS A 66 3.15 8.94 10.32
N ARG A 67 2.28 9.82 9.80
CA ARG A 67 1.99 11.13 10.41
C ARG A 67 1.33 10.95 11.78
N ASP A 68 0.33 10.09 11.88
CA ASP A 68 -0.38 9.86 13.14
C ASP A 68 0.55 9.27 14.21
N ASN A 69 1.42 8.33 13.81
CA ASN A 69 2.42 7.75 14.70
C ASN A 69 3.41 8.82 15.23
N GLN A 70 3.85 9.72 14.35
CA GLN A 70 4.70 10.85 14.75
C GLN A 70 4.00 11.76 15.76
N LEU A 71 2.75 12.15 15.49
CA LEU A 71 1.97 13.00 16.41
C LEU A 71 1.73 12.33 17.77
N LEU A 72 1.47 11.02 17.77
CA LEU A 72 1.34 10.24 19.01
C LEU A 72 2.67 10.19 19.78
N SER A 73 3.79 10.01 19.09
CA SER A 73 5.12 10.03 19.72
C SER A 73 5.41 11.37 20.37
N GLU A 74 5.17 12.47 19.65
CA GLU A 74 5.36 13.84 20.17
C GLU A 74 4.47 14.10 21.40
N SER A 75 3.21 13.69 21.34
CA SER A 75 2.27 13.79 22.46
C SER A 75 2.74 12.99 23.69
N CYS A 76 3.21 11.75 23.49
CA CYS A 76 3.77 10.94 24.57
C CYS A 76 4.98 11.60 25.22
N GLU A 77 5.88 12.21 24.44
CA GLU A 77 7.02 12.95 24.97
C GLU A 77 6.59 14.17 25.80
N ASP A 78 5.59 14.93 25.33
CA ASP A 78 5.07 16.10 26.05
C ASP A 78 4.40 15.70 27.38
N LEU A 79 3.65 14.60 27.38
CA LEU A 79 3.06 14.03 28.59
C LEU A 79 4.14 13.57 29.57
N GLU A 80 5.20 12.93 29.09
CA GLU A 80 6.32 12.48 29.93
C GLU A 80 7.07 13.67 30.55
N ARG A 81 7.33 14.74 29.78
CA ARG A 81 7.92 15.97 30.31
C ARG A 81 7.02 16.61 31.38
N THR A 82 5.71 16.61 31.17
CA THR A 82 4.74 17.14 32.14
C THR A 82 4.72 16.29 33.41
N ARG A 83 4.72 14.96 33.27
CA ARG A 83 4.81 14.01 34.39
C ARG A 83 6.06 14.25 35.24
N GLN A 84 7.22 14.43 34.61
CA GLN A 84 8.48 14.71 35.31
C GLN A 84 8.43 16.02 36.11
N LYS A 85 7.87 17.09 35.54
CA LYS A 85 7.66 18.36 36.24
C LYS A 85 6.76 18.19 37.46
N LEU A 86 5.64 17.49 37.31
CA LEU A 86 4.70 17.23 38.41
C LEU A 86 5.34 16.39 39.52
N LEU A 87 6.14 15.38 39.18
CA LEU A 87 6.87 14.58 40.16
C LEU A 87 7.87 15.43 40.96
N HIS A 88 8.60 16.33 40.28
CA HIS A 88 9.50 17.26 40.96
C HIS A 88 8.74 18.20 41.91
N ASP A 89 7.60 18.75 41.47
CA ASP A 89 6.76 19.62 42.29
C ASP A 89 6.21 18.89 43.52
N ILE A 90 5.80 17.62 43.38
CA ILE A 90 5.36 16.78 44.49
C ILE A 90 6.49 16.62 45.50
N GLN A 91 7.69 16.22 45.05
CA GLN A 91 8.85 16.06 45.94
C GLN A 91 9.21 17.36 46.68
N SER A 92 9.15 18.50 46.00
CA SER A 92 9.39 19.81 46.59
C SER A 92 8.35 20.16 47.67
N LYS A 93 7.07 19.83 47.43
CA LYS A 93 6.00 20.02 48.42
C LYS A 93 6.13 19.09 49.61
N ASP A 94 6.46 17.81 49.39
CA ASP A 94 6.69 16.84 50.46
C ASP A 94 7.83 17.29 51.38
N GLY A 95 8.94 17.77 50.82
CA GLY A 95 10.04 18.33 51.61
C GLY A 95 9.64 19.54 52.45
N LYS A 96 8.75 20.41 51.94
CA LYS A 96 8.19 21.54 52.71
C LYS A 96 7.30 21.05 53.84
N ILE A 97 6.44 20.06 53.59
CA ILE A 97 5.57 19.44 54.59
C ILE A 97 6.44 18.86 55.72
N SER A 98 7.43 18.02 55.40
CA SER A 98 8.31 17.42 56.41
C SER A 98 9.06 18.48 57.25
N CYS A 99 9.48 19.58 56.64
CA CYS A 99 10.11 20.69 57.36
C CYS A 99 9.14 21.37 58.35
N VAL A 100 7.90 21.63 57.92
CA VAL A 100 6.87 22.25 58.76
C VAL A 100 6.46 21.31 59.90
N GLU A 101 6.25 20.03 59.61
CA GLU A 101 5.96 18.99 60.61
C GLU A 101 7.08 18.88 61.65
N GLY A 102 8.34 18.91 61.21
CA GLY A 102 9.50 18.91 62.11
C GLY A 102 9.53 20.12 63.04
N LYS A 103 9.22 21.33 62.53
CA LYS A 103 9.10 22.54 63.36
C LYS A 103 7.93 22.44 64.35
N LEU A 104 6.77 21.97 63.89
CA LEU A 104 5.58 21.80 64.72
C LEU A 104 5.84 20.82 65.87
N ASN A 105 6.49 19.70 65.60
CA ASN A 105 6.82 18.70 66.62
C ASN A 105 7.77 19.27 67.69
N ARG A 106 8.78 20.06 67.29
CA ARG A 106 9.67 20.74 68.25
C ARG A 106 8.91 21.73 69.14
N LEU A 107 8.00 22.51 68.56
CA LEU A 107 7.19 23.45 69.34
C LEU A 107 6.26 22.72 70.32
N LYS A 108 5.66 21.59 69.93
CA LYS A 108 4.87 20.74 70.83
C LYS A 108 5.70 20.21 71.99
N GLN A 109 6.90 19.69 71.72
CA GLN A 109 7.82 19.21 72.76
C GLN A 109 8.25 20.30 73.75
N ASN A 110 8.33 21.56 73.32
CA ASN A 110 8.66 22.68 74.20
C ASN A 110 7.47 23.17 75.06
N LEU A 111 6.25 22.73 74.75
CA LEU A 111 5.01 23.09 75.46
C LEU A 111 4.55 22.00 76.44
N GLU A 112 5.11 20.79 76.33
CA GLU A 112 4.94 19.66 77.25
C GLU A 112 5.98 19.72 78.39
#